data_AF-A0A921ZWJ7-F1
#
_entry.id   AF-A0A921ZWJ7-F1
#
_cell.length_a   1.000
_cell.length_b   1.000
_cell.length_c   1.000
_cell.angle_alpha   90.00
_cell.angle_beta   90.00
_cell.angle_gamma   90.00
#
_symmetry.space_group_name_H-M   'P 1'
#
loop_
_entity.id
_entity.type
_entity.pdbx_description
1 polymer ?
#
loop_
_entity_poly.entity_id
_entity_poly.type
_entity_poly.pdbx_seq_one_letter_code
_entity_poly.pdbx_strand_id
1 'polypeptide(L)'
;MYSDEYDDTYDAEEVSPRADEREDARRPFVTPRALQARHAHQEESEEDSAAEEVPSTSSRNRMDFCVNPEEMRARREASFQARRGKGHRPPPPSKNVDVIGKPKGQGQEKDVLANRDRKEKHKSARANHNRR
;
A
#
# COMPACT_ATOMS: atom_id res chain seq x y z
N MET A 1 -8.08 22.88 53.82
CA MET A 1 -7.13 21.76 53.74
C MET A 1 -7.58 20.90 52.59
N TYR A 2 -6.77 20.78 51.53
CA TYR A 2 -7.07 19.90 50.40
C TYR A 2 -6.52 18.52 50.75
N SER A 3 -7.39 17.50 50.76
CA SER A 3 -7.03 16.09 50.87
C SER A 3 -6.49 15.63 49.52
N ASP A 4 -5.20 15.84 49.32
CA ASP A 4 -4.41 15.17 48.30
C ASP A 4 -4.24 13.70 48.71
N GLU A 5 -5.27 12.91 48.48
CA GLU A 5 -5.20 11.46 48.56
C GLU A 5 -4.93 10.99 47.13
N TYR A 6 -3.65 10.97 46.78
CA TYR A 6 -3.18 10.33 45.56
C TYR A 6 -3.61 8.86 45.62
N ASP A 7 -4.33 8.42 44.60
CA ASP A 7 -4.77 7.04 44.47
C ASP A 7 -3.55 6.18 44.12
N ASP A 8 -2.91 5.62 45.16
CA ASP A 8 -1.71 4.78 45.08
C ASP A 8 -1.89 3.52 44.20
N THR A 9 -3.09 3.29 43.65
CA THR A 9 -3.36 2.22 42.67
C THR A 9 -2.66 2.45 41.34
N TYR A 10 -2.23 3.69 41.02
CA TYR A 10 -1.56 3.98 39.75
C TYR A 10 -0.15 3.37 39.64
N ASP A 11 0.56 3.21 40.76
CA ASP A 11 1.89 2.56 40.80
C ASP A 11 1.78 1.03 40.96
N ALA A 12 0.61 0.50 41.31
CA ALA A 12 0.37 -0.93 41.48
C ALA A 12 0.04 -1.65 40.16
N GLU A 13 -0.31 -0.91 39.11
CA GLU A 13 -0.58 -1.47 37.78
C GLU A 13 0.72 -1.61 36.98
N GLU A 14 1.54 -2.61 37.32
CA GLU A 14 2.57 -3.14 36.41
C GLU A 14 1.89 -3.93 35.27
N VAL A 15 1.07 -3.25 34.46
CA VAL A 15 0.40 -3.83 33.30
C VAL A 15 1.20 -3.48 32.06
N SER A 16 2.41 -4.02 31.98
CA SER A 16 3.01 -4.27 30.67
C SER A 16 2.38 -5.55 30.15
N PRO A 17 1.65 -5.54 29.02
CA PRO A 17 1.11 -6.77 28.46
C PRO A 17 2.28 -7.70 28.15
N ARG A 18 2.41 -8.79 28.92
CA ARG A 18 3.32 -9.88 28.58
C ARG A 18 2.91 -10.37 27.19
N ALA A 19 3.85 -10.33 26.24
CA ALA A 19 3.63 -10.87 24.92
C ALA A 19 3.13 -12.30 25.07
N ASP A 20 1.91 -12.56 24.59
CA ASP A 20 1.30 -13.88 24.66
C ASP A 20 2.10 -14.82 23.76
N GLU A 21 2.91 -15.70 24.35
CA GLU A 21 3.77 -16.67 23.64
C GLU A 21 2.97 -17.54 22.64
N ARG A 22 1.64 -17.61 22.79
CA ARG A 22 0.71 -18.30 21.88
C ARG A 22 0.53 -17.59 20.54
N GLU A 23 0.81 -16.29 20.44
CA GLU A 23 0.78 -15.55 19.19
C GLU A 23 1.97 -15.87 18.29
N ASP A 24 3.14 -16.10 18.88
CA ASP A 24 4.37 -16.42 18.17
C ASP A 24 4.33 -17.80 17.51
N ALA A 25 3.63 -18.78 18.10
CA ALA A 25 3.48 -20.12 17.51
C ALA A 25 2.60 -20.16 16.24
N ARG A 26 1.80 -19.11 15.97
CA ARG A 26 0.87 -19.07 14.83
C ARG A 26 1.52 -18.53 13.55
N ARG A 27 2.68 -17.87 13.66
CA ARG A 27 3.35 -17.22 12.53
C ARG A 27 4.74 -17.84 12.38
N PRO A 28 5.09 -18.40 11.21
CA PRO A 28 6.46 -18.87 10.99
C PRO A 28 7.42 -17.68 11.12
N PHE A 29 8.58 -17.92 11.71
CA PHE A 29 9.63 -16.92 11.78
C PHE A 29 10.08 -16.53 10.36
N VAL A 30 9.95 -15.24 10.01
CA VAL A 30 10.35 -14.70 8.71
C VAL A 30 11.46 -13.69 8.92
N THR A 31 12.61 -13.91 8.27
CA THR A 31 13.72 -12.96 8.29
C THR A 31 13.28 -11.62 7.70
N PRO A 32 13.38 -10.50 8.45
CA PRO A 32 12.94 -9.20 7.97
C PRO A 32 13.77 -8.77 6.75
N ARG A 33 13.13 -8.07 5.82
CA ARG A 33 13.72 -7.67 4.52
C ARG A 33 15.04 -6.90 4.63
N ALA A 34 15.27 -6.21 5.75
CA ALA A 34 16.53 -5.51 6.02
C ALA A 34 17.72 -6.47 6.22
N LEU A 35 17.46 -7.68 6.72
CA LEU A 35 18.46 -8.74 6.96
C LEU A 35 18.50 -9.79 5.85
N GLN A 36 17.60 -9.71 4.86
CA GLN A 36 17.68 -10.57 3.68
C GLN A 36 18.88 -10.14 2.83
N ALA A 37 19.91 -10.98 2.79
CA ALA A 37 21.05 -10.80 1.91
C ALA A 37 20.55 -10.76 0.46
N ARG A 38 20.80 -9.65 -0.23
CA ARG A 38 20.62 -9.59 -1.68
C ARG A 38 21.74 -10.41 -2.29
N HIS A 39 21.45 -11.63 -2.72
CA HIS A 39 22.35 -12.34 -3.64
C HIS A 39 22.48 -11.48 -4.90
N ALA A 40 23.58 -10.74 -4.99
CA ALA A 40 24.01 -10.15 -6.23
C ALA A 40 24.43 -11.32 -7.12
N HIS A 41 23.66 -11.55 -8.18
CA HIS A 41 24.09 -12.40 -9.29
C HIS A 41 25.36 -11.76 -9.87
N GLN A 42 26.51 -12.35 -9.57
CA GLN A 42 27.79 -11.95 -10.12
C GLN A 42 28.53 -13.24 -10.49
N GLU A 43 28.28 -13.71 -11.71
CA GLU A 43 29.09 -14.68 -12.45
C GLU A 43 29.15 -14.08 -13.87
N GLU A 44 30.22 -13.33 -14.16
CA GLU A 44 31.39 -13.77 -14.93
C GLU A 44 31.07 -14.02 -16.42
N SER A 45 31.46 -13.06 -17.26
CA SER A 45 31.70 -13.29 -18.69
C SER A 45 32.67 -12.20 -19.17
N GLU A 46 33.95 -12.51 -19.06
CA GLU A 46 35.00 -11.90 -19.89
C GLU A 46 34.85 -12.45 -21.30
N GLU A 47 34.29 -11.65 -22.21
CA GLU A 47 34.60 -11.78 -23.63
C GLU A 47 34.51 -10.42 -24.33
N ASP A 48 35.64 -10.07 -24.93
CA ASP A 48 35.88 -8.91 -25.77
C ASP A 48 34.92 -8.88 -26.97
N SER A 49 34.14 -7.81 -27.10
CA SER A 49 33.57 -7.40 -28.39
C SER A 49 33.10 -5.95 -28.35
N ALA A 50 33.83 -5.12 -29.08
CA ALA A 50 33.47 -3.76 -29.43
C ALA A 50 32.04 -3.68 -29.98
N ALA A 51 31.13 -3.09 -29.20
CA ALA A 51 29.80 -2.72 -29.64
C ALA A 51 29.41 -1.40 -28.98
N GLU A 52 29.34 -0.37 -29.81
CA GLU A 52 28.53 0.85 -29.70
C GLU A 52 28.00 1.23 -28.30
N GLU A 53 28.40 2.43 -27.88
CA GLU A 53 27.90 3.15 -26.71
C GLU A 53 26.37 3.39 -26.82
N VAL A 54 25.58 2.37 -26.47
CA VAL A 54 24.17 2.55 -26.13
C VAL A 54 24.16 2.87 -24.63
N PRO A 55 23.75 4.09 -24.18
CA PRO A 55 23.67 4.35 -22.77
C PRO A 55 22.63 3.39 -22.17
N SER A 56 23.11 2.46 -21.36
CA SER A 56 22.26 1.59 -20.55
C SER A 56 21.33 2.46 -19.73
N THR A 57 20.08 2.61 -20.16
CA THR A 57 19.05 3.44 -19.50
C THR A 57 18.65 2.93 -18.11
N SER A 58 19.30 1.86 -17.63
CA SER A 58 18.99 1.12 -16.42
C SER A 58 20.11 1.14 -15.37
N SER A 59 21.10 2.03 -15.46
CA SER A 59 22.08 2.27 -14.40
C SER A 59 21.76 3.54 -13.62
N ARG A 60 20.57 3.65 -13.02
CA ARG A 60 20.35 4.69 -12.00
C ARG A 60 21.21 4.37 -10.79
N ASN A 61 22.23 5.18 -10.55
CA ASN A 61 23.08 5.02 -9.40
C ASN A 61 22.28 5.39 -8.15
N ARG A 62 22.48 4.67 -7.05
CA ARG A 62 21.81 4.96 -5.77
C ARG A 62 22.15 6.35 -5.20
N MET A 63 23.13 7.03 -5.79
CA MET A 63 23.59 8.37 -5.42
C MET A 63 23.05 9.47 -6.36
N ASP A 64 22.17 9.14 -7.31
CA ASP A 64 21.54 10.10 -8.21
C ASP A 64 20.34 10.76 -7.52
N PHE A 65 20.58 11.80 -6.73
CA PHE A 65 19.54 12.48 -5.94
C PHE A 65 18.69 13.47 -6.74
N CYS A 66 19.24 14.02 -7.84
CA CYS A 66 18.58 15.05 -8.65
C CYS A 66 18.37 14.55 -10.07
N VAL A 67 17.27 13.83 -10.30
CA VAL A 67 16.87 13.43 -11.65
C VAL A 67 16.22 14.62 -12.36
N ASN A 68 16.56 14.82 -13.63
CA ASN A 68 15.92 15.84 -14.47
C ASN A 68 14.39 15.62 -14.52
N PRO A 69 13.55 16.64 -14.24
CA PRO A 69 12.10 16.51 -14.27
C PRO A 69 11.55 16.07 -15.65
N GLU A 70 12.22 16.44 -16.74
CA GLU A 70 11.80 16.05 -18.09
C GLU A 70 11.97 14.54 -18.31
N GLU A 71 13.04 13.94 -17.80
CA GLU A 71 13.24 12.48 -17.89
C GLU A 71 12.21 11.71 -17.06
N MET A 72 11.81 12.26 -15.90
CA MET A 72 10.73 11.70 -15.11
C MET A 72 9.40 11.73 -15.85
N ARG A 73 9.10 12.83 -16.55
CA ARG A 73 7.89 12.98 -17.36
C ARG A 73 7.92 11.99 -18.53
N ALA A 74 8.99 11.97 -19.30
CA ALA A 74 9.15 11.07 -20.45
C ALA A 74 8.99 9.60 -20.06
N ARG A 75 9.59 9.18 -18.94
CA ARG A 75 9.46 7.81 -18.43
C ARG A 75 8.03 7.47 -18.01
N ARG A 76 7.34 8.39 -17.34
CA ARG A 76 5.94 8.21 -16.95
C ARG A 76 5.06 8.08 -18.19
N GLU A 77 5.25 8.93 -19.20
CA GLU A 77 4.49 8.89 -20.45
C GLU A 77 4.76 7.60 -21.23
N ALA A 78 6.01 7.18 -21.37
CA ALA A 78 6.37 5.90 -21.99
C ALA A 78 5.72 4.71 -21.26
N SER A 79 5.75 4.70 -19.93
CA SER A 79 5.08 3.68 -19.12
C SER A 79 3.57 3.70 -19.31
N PHE A 80 2.97 4.90 -19.39
CA PHE A 80 1.54 5.07 -19.64
C PHE A 80 1.17 4.55 -21.04
N GLN A 81 1.93 4.92 -22.08
CA GLN A 81 1.73 4.46 -23.46
C GLN A 81 1.91 2.93 -23.59
N ALA A 82 2.93 2.36 -22.95
CA ALA A 82 3.15 0.91 -22.93
C ALA A 82 1.96 0.16 -22.29
N ARG A 83 1.35 0.74 -21.24
CA ARG A 83 0.13 0.20 -20.61
C ARG A 83 -1.12 0.44 -21.44
N ARG A 84 -1.14 1.47 -22.31
CA ARG A 84 -2.26 1.73 -23.22
C ARG A 84 -2.43 0.65 -24.28
N GLY A 85 -1.32 0.14 -24.84
CA GLY A 85 -1.36 -0.89 -25.89
C GLY A 85 -1.69 -2.30 -25.40
N LYS A 86 -1.42 -2.62 -24.12
CA LYS A 86 -1.52 -3.99 -23.58
C LYS A 86 -2.85 -4.28 -22.87
N GLY A 87 -3.96 -3.85 -23.49
CA GLY A 87 -5.30 -4.06 -22.92
C GLY A 87 -5.58 -3.09 -21.78
N HIS A 88 -5.39 -1.79 -22.01
CA HIS A 88 -5.97 -0.76 -21.17
C HIS A 88 -7.47 -0.94 -21.14
N ARG A 89 -7.93 -1.73 -20.16
CA ARG A 89 -9.33 -1.91 -19.88
C ARG A 89 -9.86 -0.49 -19.70
N PRO A 90 -10.88 -0.07 -20.48
CA PRO A 90 -11.48 1.24 -20.27
C PRO A 90 -11.75 1.39 -18.77
N PRO A 91 -11.57 2.59 -18.19
CA PRO A 91 -11.96 2.82 -16.81
C PRO A 91 -13.35 2.21 -16.67
N PRO A 92 -13.57 1.32 -15.67
CA PRO A 92 -14.85 0.65 -15.55
C PRO A 92 -15.93 1.73 -15.63
N PRO A 93 -16.99 1.52 -16.43
CA PRO A 93 -18.04 2.53 -16.58
C PRO A 93 -18.40 3.01 -15.18
N SER A 94 -18.55 4.33 -15.00
CA SER A 94 -18.86 4.91 -13.70
C SER A 94 -20.08 4.19 -13.16
N LYS A 95 -19.84 3.21 -12.28
CA LYS A 95 -20.92 2.40 -11.74
C LYS A 95 -21.74 3.37 -10.93
N ASN A 96 -23.05 3.40 -11.16
CA ASN A 96 -23.95 4.17 -10.30
C ASN A 96 -23.76 3.63 -8.88
N VAL A 97 -23.04 4.38 -8.03
CA VAL A 97 -22.78 4.03 -6.62
C VAL A 97 -23.86 4.65 -5.73
N ASP A 98 -25.01 4.96 -6.32
CA ASP A 98 -26.08 5.58 -5.56
C ASP A 98 -26.62 4.58 -4.52
N VAL A 99 -26.75 5.10 -3.30
CA VAL A 99 -27.26 4.38 -2.12
C VAL A 99 -28.61 4.98 -1.68
N ILE A 100 -29.03 6.08 -2.31
CA ILE A 100 -30.33 6.70 -2.11
C ILE A 100 -31.37 5.80 -2.77
N GLY A 101 -32.29 5.31 -1.94
CA GLY A 101 -33.35 4.42 -2.36
C GLY A 101 -34.61 5.16 -2.77
N LYS A 102 -35.59 4.41 -3.25
CA LYS A 102 -36.97 4.88 -3.43
C LYS A 102 -37.58 5.24 -2.08
N PRO A 103 -38.61 6.13 -2.05
CA PRO A 103 -39.31 6.49 -0.83
C PRO A 103 -39.92 5.25 -0.14
N LYS A 104 -40.18 5.40 1.16
CA LYS A 104 -40.68 4.30 2.02
C LYS A 104 -41.96 3.69 1.43
N GLY A 105 -41.98 2.36 1.35
CA GLY A 105 -43.14 1.60 0.85
C GLY A 105 -43.07 1.18 -0.63
N GLN A 106 -42.12 1.69 -1.42
CA GLN A 106 -41.99 1.36 -2.85
C GLN A 106 -41.01 0.18 -3.14
N GLY A 107 -40.43 -0.42 -2.10
CA GLY A 107 -39.34 -1.39 -2.23
C GLY A 107 -38.04 -0.76 -2.73
N GLN A 108 -36.92 -1.48 -2.62
CA GLN A 108 -35.60 -1.01 -3.07
C GLN A 108 -35.11 -1.82 -4.26
N GLU A 109 -34.38 -1.17 -5.16
CA GLU A 109 -33.74 -1.85 -6.29
C GLU A 109 -32.54 -2.67 -5.81
N LYS A 110 -32.28 -3.80 -6.49
CA LYS A 110 -31.19 -4.72 -6.15
C LYS A 110 -29.83 -4.02 -6.17
N ASP A 111 -29.64 -3.07 -7.10
CA ASP A 111 -28.40 -2.30 -7.22
C ASP A 111 -28.17 -1.40 -6.00
N VAL A 112 -29.21 -0.78 -5.46
CA VAL A 112 -29.13 0.06 -4.25
C VAL A 112 -28.75 -0.79 -3.03
N LEU A 113 -29.29 -2.01 -2.91
CA LEU A 113 -28.91 -2.95 -1.85
C LEU A 113 -27.44 -3.36 -1.98
N ALA A 114 -27.00 -3.76 -3.17
CA ALA A 114 -25.60 -4.14 -3.42
C ALA A 114 -24.63 -2.97 -3.18
N ASN A 115 -25.03 -1.75 -3.53
CA ASN A 115 -24.25 -0.55 -3.26
C ASN A 115 -24.16 -0.23 -1.77
N ARG A 116 -25.26 -0.40 -1.02
CA ARG A 116 -25.28 -0.25 0.44
C ARG A 116 -24.36 -1.25 1.12
N ASP A 117 -24.45 -2.52 0.74
CA ASP A 117 -23.60 -3.58 1.28
C ASP A 117 -22.12 -3.32 0.99
N ARG A 118 -21.80 -2.87 -0.23
CA ARG A 118 -20.43 -2.51 -0.62
C ARG A 118 -19.92 -1.31 0.18
N LYS A 119 -20.77 -0.29 0.39
CA LYS A 119 -20.43 0.88 1.22
C LYS A 119 -20.16 0.49 2.67
N GLU A 120 -21.00 -0.36 3.25
CA GLU A 120 -20.81 -0.86 4.63
C GLU A 120 -19.54 -1.69 4.78
N LYS A 121 -19.29 -2.64 3.87
CA LYS A 121 -18.10 -3.51 3.91
C LYS A 121 -16.78 -2.74 3.75
N HIS A 122 -16.77 -1.68 2.95
CA HIS A 122 -15.56 -0.93 2.63
C HIS A 122 -15.47 0.45 3.30
N LYS A 123 -16.33 0.76 4.29
CA LYS A 123 -16.31 2.05 5.00
C LYS A 123 -15.01 2.33 5.78
N SER A 124 -14.24 1.29 6.07
CA SER A 124 -12.91 1.36 6.70
C SER A 124 -11.76 1.21 5.70
N ALA A 125 -12.01 0.64 4.52
CA ALA A 125 -10.96 0.33 3.55
C ALA A 125 -10.37 1.58 2.87
N ARG A 126 -11.17 2.65 2.73
CA ARG A 126 -10.66 3.95 2.32
C ARG A 126 -10.16 4.70 3.55
N ALA A 127 -8.90 5.13 3.49
CA ALA A 127 -8.28 5.96 4.50
C ALA A 127 -9.18 7.17 4.77
N ASN A 128 -9.77 7.21 5.96
CA ASN A 128 -10.46 8.39 6.44
C ASN A 128 -9.43 9.20 7.22
N HIS A 129 -8.83 10.19 6.55
CA HIS A 129 -7.82 11.08 7.14
C HIS A 129 -8.35 11.90 8.32
N ASN A 130 -9.66 11.84 8.60
CA ASN A 130 -10.33 12.49 9.73
C ASN A 130 -10.60 11.54 10.92
N ARG A 131 -10.22 10.26 10.86
CA ARG A 131 -10.22 9.38 12.04
C ARG A 131 -8.85 9.50 12.69
N ARG A 132 -8.81 10.24 13.79
CA ARG A 132 -7.62 10.46 14.63
C ARG A 132 -7.51 9.38 15.68
#